data_AF-A0AAJ6NN81-F1
#
_entry.id   AF-A0AAJ6NN81-F1
#
_cell.length_a   1.000
_cell.length_b   1.000
_cell.length_c   1.000
_cell.angle_alpha   90.00
_cell.angle_beta   90.00
_cell.angle_gamma   90.00
#
_symmetry.space_group_name_H-M   'P 1'
#
loop_
_entity.id
_entity.type
_entity.pdbx_description
1 polymer ?
#
loop_
_entity_poly.entity_id
_entity_poly.type
_entity_poly.pdbx_seq_one_letter_code
_entity_poly.pdbx_strand_id
1 'polypeptide(L)'
;MQIKTITYKRIFNAGSYESKHLEMFAEIFEGEDAEEAASRLMEKVERKVREDASQQIESEISQLKQELHDLKKEVERLKAEKDELAGAEEPNPDDIPFDSSTTSNELGNF
;
A
#
# COMPACT_ATOMS: atom_id res chain seq x y z
N MET A 1 42.65 -15.62 -31.74
CA MET A 1 41.74 -15.44 -30.60
C MET A 1 40.89 -14.21 -30.85
N GLN A 2 39.78 -14.42 -31.56
CA GLN A 2 38.83 -13.35 -31.90
C GLN A 2 37.60 -13.52 -31.01
N ILE A 3 37.47 -12.70 -29.96
CA ILE A 3 36.31 -12.70 -29.07
C ILE A 3 35.23 -11.84 -29.72
N LYS A 4 34.03 -12.37 -29.87
CA LYS A 4 32.86 -11.60 -30.34
C LYS A 4 31.94 -11.38 -29.15
N THR A 5 31.47 -10.16 -28.95
CA THR A 5 30.50 -9.86 -27.89
C THR A 5 29.11 -9.75 -28.49
N ILE A 6 28.14 -10.44 -27.90
CA ILE A 6 26.72 -10.24 -28.18
C ILE A 6 26.06 -9.52 -27.02
N THR A 7 25.20 -8.57 -27.36
CA THR A 7 24.42 -7.79 -26.41
C THR A 7 22.95 -7.99 -26.71
N TYR A 8 22.16 -8.27 -25.67
CA TYR A 8 20.72 -8.33 -25.78
C TYR A 8 20.09 -7.35 -24.79
N LYS A 9 19.19 -6.51 -25.31
CA LYS A 9 18.49 -5.48 -24.56
C LYS A 9 16.99 -5.65 -24.68
N ARG A 10 16.33 -5.79 -23.54
CA ARG A 10 14.87 -5.84 -23.44
C ARG A 10 14.35 -4.53 -22.84
N ILE A 11 13.44 -3.87 -23.56
CA ILE A 11 12.83 -2.61 -23.13
C ILE A 11 11.39 -2.91 -22.71
N PHE A 12 11.04 -2.51 -21.49
CA PHE A 12 9.69 -2.56 -20.94
C PHE A 12 9.13 -1.15 -20.79
N ASN A 13 7.97 -0.93 -21.38
CA ASN A 13 7.23 0.31 -21.26
C ASN A 13 6.18 0.14 -20.16
N ALA A 14 6.38 0.79 -19.01
CA ALA A 14 5.54 0.58 -17.83
C ALA A 14 4.25 1.43 -17.84
N GLY A 15 3.92 2.11 -18.95
CA GLY A 15 2.71 2.93 -19.08
C GLY A 15 2.76 4.26 -18.32
N SER A 16 3.78 4.50 -17.48
CA SER A 16 3.99 5.72 -16.68
C SER A 16 5.04 6.68 -17.26
N TYR A 17 5.37 6.58 -18.55
CA TYR A 17 6.54 7.23 -19.19
C TYR A 17 7.91 6.76 -18.67
N GLU A 18 7.97 5.90 -17.66
CA GLU A 18 9.20 5.24 -17.25
C GLU A 18 9.45 3.97 -18.08
N SER A 19 10.60 3.95 -18.76
CA SER A 19 11.08 2.79 -19.50
C SER A 19 12.12 2.04 -18.69
N LYS A 20 11.79 0.83 -18.23
CA LYS A 20 12.77 -0.07 -17.60
C LYS A 20 13.49 -0.85 -18.71
N HIS A 21 14.81 -0.97 -18.60
CA HIS A 21 15.61 -1.75 -19.54
C HIS A 21 16.47 -2.77 -18.80
N LEU A 22 16.47 -4.01 -19.31
CA LEU A 22 17.41 -5.04 -18.89
C LEU A 22 18.36 -5.32 -20.05
N GLU A 23 19.65 -5.21 -19.79
CA GLU A 23 20.71 -5.42 -20.76
C GLU A 23 21.70 -6.43 -20.21
N MET A 24 22.00 -7.46 -21.01
CA MET A 24 23.01 -8.46 -20.68
C MET A 24 23.92 -8.68 -21.89
N PHE A 25 25.15 -9.05 -21.60
CA PHE A 25 26.19 -9.31 -22.58
C PHE A 25 26.75 -10.73 -22.39
N ALA A 26 27.14 -11.35 -23.49
CA ALA A 26 27.87 -12.60 -23.49
C ALA A 26 29.04 -12.53 -24.47
N GLU A 27 30.16 -13.11 -24.07
CA GLU A 27 31.35 -13.27 -24.91
C GLU A 27 31.25 -14.63 -25.61
N ILE A 28 31.47 -14.63 -26.93
CA ILE A 28 31.47 -15.81 -27.78
C ILE A 28 32.92 -16.11 -28.14
N PHE A 29 33.34 -17.34 -27.84
CA PHE A 29 34.68 -17.82 -28.13
C PHE A 29 34.79 -18.36 -29.56
N GLU A 30 36.03 -18.48 -30.03
CA GLU A 30 36.35 -18.99 -31.36
C GLU A 30 35.94 -20.47 -31.47
N GLY A 31 34.91 -20.76 -32.27
CA GLY A 31 34.34 -22.11 -32.43
C GLY A 31 32.97 -22.32 -31.76
N GLU A 32 32.49 -21.37 -30.96
CA GLU A 32 31.10 -21.39 -30.48
C GLU A 32 30.11 -20.95 -31.56
N ASP A 33 28.93 -21.57 -31.54
CA ASP A 33 27.80 -21.14 -32.36
C ASP A 33 27.20 -19.85 -31.77
N ALA A 34 27.31 -18.77 -32.54
CA ALA A 34 26.80 -17.47 -32.15
C ALA A 34 25.26 -17.46 -32.01
N GLU A 35 24.55 -18.29 -32.78
CA GLU A 35 23.09 -18.36 -32.75
C GLU A 35 22.61 -19.08 -31.48
N GLU A 36 23.32 -20.14 -31.08
CA GLU A 36 23.07 -20.82 -29.82
C GLU A 36 23.39 -19.92 -28.61
N ALA A 37 24.53 -19.23 -28.64
CA ALA A 37 24.90 -18.28 -27.58
C ALA A 37 23.88 -17.12 -27.46
N ALA A 38 23.40 -16.59 -28.59
CA ALA A 38 22.36 -15.57 -28.61
C ALA A 38 21.03 -16.10 -28.04
N SER A 39 20.64 -17.31 -28.39
CA SER A 39 19.42 -17.95 -27.87
C SER A 39 19.46 -18.13 -26.36
N ARG A 40 20.59 -18.60 -25.82
CA ARG A 40 20.81 -18.71 -24.37
C ARG A 40 20.78 -17.36 -23.66
N LEU A 41 21.35 -16.32 -24.27
CA LEU A 41 21.34 -14.96 -23.72
C LEU A 41 19.91 -14.41 -23.68
N MET A 42 19.14 -14.58 -24.76
CA MET A 42 17.73 -14.18 -24.84
C MET A 42 16.89 -14.86 -23.78
N GLU A 43 17.01 -16.18 -23.62
CA GLU A 43 16.28 -16.94 -22.61
C GLU A 43 16.59 -16.44 -21.19
N LYS A 44 17.87 -16.19 -20.88
CA LYS A 44 18.28 -15.66 -19.57
C LYS A 44 17.65 -14.29 -19.29
N VAL A 45 17.69 -13.38 -20.26
CA VAL A 45 17.10 -12.04 -20.09
C VAL A 45 15.60 -12.14 -19.89
N GLU A 46 14.89 -12.90 -20.73
CA GLU A 46 13.44 -13.08 -20.63
C GLU A 46 13.02 -13.75 -19.31
N ARG A 47 13.76 -14.78 -18.86
CA ARG A 47 13.51 -15.42 -17.58
C ARG A 47 13.70 -14.45 -16.43
N LYS A 48 14.80 -13.69 -16.43
CA LYS A 48 15.11 -12.73 -15.37
C LYS A 48 14.06 -11.62 -15.27
N VAL A 49 13.61 -11.10 -16.42
CA VAL A 49 12.50 -10.15 -16.48
C VAL A 49 11.24 -10.71 -15.82
N ARG A 50 10.86 -11.94 -16.14
CA ARG A 50 9.65 -12.56 -15.57
C ARG A 50 9.77 -12.76 -14.07
N GLU A 51 10.91 -13.27 -13.61
CA GLU A 51 11.19 -13.44 -12.18
C GLU A 51 11.10 -12.11 -11.43
N ASP A 52 11.74 -11.06 -11.93
CA ASP A 52 11.74 -9.74 -11.29
C ASP A 52 10.33 -9.14 -11.26
N ALA A 53 9.54 -9.31 -12.32
CA ALA A 53 8.15 -8.86 -12.38
C ALA A 53 7.26 -9.63 -11.38
N SER A 54 7.38 -10.95 -11.33
CA SER A 54 6.65 -11.77 -10.37
C SER A 54 6.97 -11.41 -8.93
N GLN A 55 8.26 -11.24 -8.59
CA GLN A 55 8.69 -10.84 -7.25
C GLN A 55 8.17 -9.45 -6.87
N GLN A 56 8.17 -8.49 -7.80
CA GLN A 56 7.60 -7.16 -7.56
C GLN A 56 6.11 -7.24 -7.26
N ILE A 57 5.36 -7.99 -8.08
CA ILE A 57 3.91 -8.16 -7.90
C ILE A 57 3.60 -8.84 -6.55
N GLU A 58 4.34 -9.89 -6.19
CA GLU A 58 4.14 -10.59 -4.92
C GLU A 58 4.42 -9.68 -3.71
N SER A 59 5.50 -8.90 -3.78
CA SER A 59 5.84 -7.92 -2.75
C SER A 59 4.75 -6.86 -2.61
N GLU A 60 4.27 -6.30 -3.72
CA GLU A 60 3.23 -5.26 -3.73
C GLU A 60 1.90 -5.81 -3.19
N ILE A 61 1.49 -7.02 -3.60
CA ILE A 61 0.30 -7.68 -3.04
C ILE A 61 0.43 -7.88 -1.52
N SER A 62 1.61 -8.28 -1.05
CA SER A 62 1.85 -8.47 0.38
C SER A 62 1.74 -7.15 1.15
N GLN A 63 2.32 -6.08 0.62
CA GLN A 63 2.26 -4.74 1.21
C GLN A 63 0.82 -4.22 1.26
N LEU A 64 0.10 -4.28 0.14
CA LEU A 64 -1.29 -3.83 0.06
C LEU A 64 -2.22 -4.62 1.01
N LYS A 65 -1.99 -5.93 1.19
CA LYS A 65 -2.74 -6.73 2.16
C LYS A 65 -2.50 -6.28 3.60
N GLN A 66 -1.26 -5.95 3.94
CA GLN A 66 -0.90 -5.45 5.26
C GLN A 66 -1.55 -4.07 5.52
N GLU A 67 -1.42 -3.16 4.56
CA GLU A 67 -2.05 -1.83 4.64
C GLU A 67 -3.56 -1.93 4.79
N LEU A 68 -4.22 -2.79 4.01
CA LEU A 68 -5.66 -3.00 4.08
C LEU A 68 -6.10 -3.56 5.45
N HIS A 69 -5.32 -4.46 6.03
CA HIS A 69 -5.57 -4.98 7.36
C HIS A 69 -5.43 -3.89 8.43
N ASP A 70 -4.38 -3.08 8.37
CA ASP A 70 -4.12 -2.02 9.34
C ASP A 70 -5.16 -0.91 9.24
N LEU A 71 -5.56 -0.55 8.02
CA LEU A 71 -6.62 0.43 7.78
C LEU A 71 -7.98 -0.07 8.28
N LYS A 72 -8.29 -1.36 8.13
CA LYS A 72 -9.51 -1.96 8.70
C LYS A 72 -9.52 -1.88 10.22
N LYS A 73 -8.39 -2.18 10.88
CA LYS A 73 -8.28 -2.04 12.34
C LYS A 73 -8.51 -0.60 12.78
N GLU A 74 -7.92 0.35 12.07
CA GLU A 74 -8.08 1.76 12.37
C GLU A 74 -9.53 2.23 12.20
N VAL A 75 -10.20 1.79 11.13
CA VAL A 75 -11.62 2.07 10.92
C VAL A 75 -12.49 1.52 12.05
N GLU A 76 -12.26 0.29 12.49
CA GLU A 76 -13.02 -0.30 13.60
C GLU A 76 -12.74 0.42 14.93
N ARG A 77 -11.48 0.81 15.18
CA ARG A 77 -11.10 1.62 16.35
C ARG A 77 -11.83 2.96 16.36
N LEU A 78 -11.82 3.68 15.25
CA LEU A 78 -12.47 4.98 15.11
C LEU A 78 -14.00 4.89 15.20
N LYS A 79 -14.59 3.78 14.72
CA LYS A 79 -16.03 3.54 14.92
C LYS A 79 -16.37 3.34 16.39
N ALA A 80 -15.60 2.52 17.11
CA ALA A 80 -15.80 2.32 18.55
C ALA A 80 -15.65 3.63 19.32
N GLU A 81 -14.61 4.41 19.04
CA GLU A 81 -14.38 5.73 19.66
C GLU A 81 -15.54 6.70 19.36
N LYS A 82 -16.06 6.70 18.12
CA LYS A 82 -17.24 7.48 17.75
C LYS A 82 -18.48 7.05 18.52
N ASP A 83 -18.72 5.75 18.66
CA ASP A 83 -19.89 5.23 19.36
C ASP A 83 -19.82 5.52 20.87
N GLU A 84 -18.63 5.46 21.47
CA GLU A 84 -18.40 5.89 22.86
C GLU A 84 -18.69 7.39 23.06
N LEU A 85 -18.25 8.24 22.13
CA LEU A 85 -18.53 9.68 22.16
C LEU A 85 -20.01 9.99 21.91
N ALA A 86 -20.70 9.19 21.09
CA ALA A 86 -22.13 9.36 20.81
C ALA A 86 -23.04 8.79 21.92
N GLY A 87 -22.53 7.86 22.74
CA GLY A 87 -23.24 7.28 23.88
C GLY A 87 -23.18 8.11 25.17
N ALA A 88 -22.44 9.22 25.18
CA ALA A 88 -22.54 10.21 26.24
C ALA A 88 -23.87 10.97 26.08
N GLU A 89 -24.92 10.52 26.79
CA GLU A 89 -26.18 11.25 26.90
C GLU A 89 -25.88 12.72 27.27
N GLU A 90 -26.36 13.65 26.44
CA GLU A 90 -26.42 15.05 26.83
C GLU A 90 -27.22 15.15 28.13
N PRO A 91 -26.71 15.82 29.18
CA PRO A 91 -27.46 15.97 30.42
C PRO A 91 -28.82 16.57 30.10
N ASN A 92 -29.89 15.84 30.44
CA ASN A 92 -31.25 16.25 30.17
C ASN A 92 -31.48 17.64 30.83
N PRO A 93 -31.79 18.69 30.06
CA PRO A 93 -31.98 20.04 30.62
C PRO A 93 -33.17 20.12 31.59
N ASP A 94 -34.04 19.10 31.61
CA ASP A 94 -35.17 19.00 32.55
C ASP A 94 -34.81 18.33 33.90
N ASP A 95 -33.62 17.74 34.06
CA ASP A 95 -33.12 17.16 35.32
C ASP A 95 -32.42 18.20 36.23
N ILE A 96 -32.63 19.50 35.97
CA ILE A 96 -32.18 20.55 36.88
C ILE A 96 -33.03 20.46 38.15
N PRO A 97 -32.43 20.18 39.34
CA PRO A 97 -33.17 20.21 40.59
C PRO A 97 -33.48 21.66 40.93
N PHE A 98 -34.58 22.19 40.38
CA PHE A 98 -35.15 23.43 40.87
C PHE A 98 -35.66 23.14 42.29
N ASP A 99 -34.92 23.66 43.25
CA ASP A 99 -35.27 23.61 44.67
C ASP A 99 -36.64 24.28 44.84
N SER A 100 -37.69 23.46 44.89
CA SER A 100 -39.10 23.89 45.04
C SER A 100 -39.42 24.27 46.49
N SER A 101 -38.40 24.66 47.25
CA SER A 101 -38.47 24.99 48.67
C SER A 101 -38.26 26.47 48.99
N THR A 102 -38.63 27.39 48.08
CA THR A 102 -38.96 28.78 48.50
C THR A 102 -40.47 28.92 48.66
N THR A 103 -41.00 28.20 49.65
CA THR A 103 -42.31 28.44 50.25
C THR A 103 -42.35 29.85 50.86
N SER A 104 -43.27 30.67 50.37
CA SER A 104 -44.15 31.57 51.13
C SER A 104 -43.78 31.90 52.58
N ASN A 105 -43.35 33.14 52.85
CA ASN A 105 -43.96 34.08 53.83
C ASN A 105 -43.00 35.25 54.08
N GLU A 106 -43.40 36.47 53.70
CA GLU A 106 -43.20 37.73 54.46
C GLU A 106 -43.46 38.93 53.53
N LEU A 107 -44.74 39.25 53.30
CA LEU A 107 -45.18 40.62 53.01
C LEU A 107 -46.44 40.89 53.83
N GLY A 108 -46.23 41.03 55.14
CA GLY A 108 -47.13 41.69 56.07
C GLY A 108 -46.50 43.01 56.51
N ASN A 109 -47.34 44.06 56.54
CA ASN A 109 -47.13 45.43 57.02
C ASN A 109 -46.58 46.46 56.02
N PHE A 110 -47.50 47.10 55.29
CA PHE A 110 -47.73 48.55 55.38
C PHE A 110 -49.23 48.85 55.30
#